data_AF-A0A349BS43-F1
#
_entry.id   AF-A0A349BS43-F1
#
_cell.length_a   1.000
_cell.length_b   1.000
_cell.length_c   1.000
_cell.angle_alpha   90.00
_cell.angle_beta   90.00
_cell.angle_gamma   90.00
#
_symmetry.space_group_name_H-M   'P 1'
#
loop_
_entity.id
_entity.type
_entity.pdbx_description
1 polymer ?
#
loop_
_entity_poly.entity_id
_entity_poly.type
_entity_poly.pdbx_seq_one_letter_code
_entity_poly.pdbx_strand_id
1 'polypeptide(L)'
;MLTFLDDVAKKILQSNEKLDRIRIIVPSIRAIKFLKEAFKKNLKKPIFAPEIISIESFIEELSGIKKINSQELHFVFYSIYQKLTPVDEQNSL
;
A
#
# COMPACT_ATOMS: atom_id res chain seq x y z
N MET A 1 3.89 24.65 6.31
CA MET A 1 4.89 23.87 7.07
C MET A 1 5.43 22.78 6.16
N LEU A 2 6.75 22.60 6.10
CA LEU A 2 7.35 21.49 5.35
C LEU A 2 7.06 20.19 6.09
N THR A 3 6.48 19.21 5.40
CA THR A 3 6.27 17.88 5.97
C THR A 3 7.52 17.03 5.79
N PHE A 4 7.66 15.98 6.60
CA PHE A 4 8.72 14.99 6.42
C PHE A 4 8.78 14.45 4.98
N LEU A 5 7.62 14.17 4.37
CA LEU A 5 7.55 13.66 3.00
C LEU A 5 7.94 14.70 1.95
N ASP A 6 7.73 16.00 2.21
CA ASP A 6 8.24 17.07 1.34
C ASP A 6 9.78 17.09 1.34
N ASP A 7 10.39 16.95 2.51
CA ASP A 7 11.86 16.92 2.64
C ASP A 7 12.48 15.66 2.03
N VAL A 8 11.84 14.50 2.23
CA VAL A 8 12.26 13.24 1.57
C VAL A 8 12.15 13.35 0.05
N ALA A 9 11.03 13.87 -0.46
CA ALA A 9 10.84 14.05 -1.91
C ALA A 9 11.94 14.96 -2.51
N LYS A 10 12.27 16.07 -1.84
CA LYS A 10 13.38 16.95 -2.27
C LYS A 10 14.72 16.23 -2.32
N LYS A 11 15.06 15.47 -1.27
CA LYS A 11 16.33 14.71 -1.23
C LYS A 11 16.41 13.69 -2.36
N ILE A 12 15.32 12.98 -2.65
CA ILE A 12 15.26 12.01 -3.75
C ILE A 12 15.41 12.71 -5.10
N LEU A 13 14.71 13.83 -5.32
CA LEU A 13 14.82 14.60 -6.58
C LEU A 13 16.22 15.19 -6.79
N GLN A 14 16.98 15.42 -5.71
CA GLN A 14 18.35 15.91 -5.75
C GLN A 14 19.40 14.80 -5.93
N SER A 15 19.01 13.52 -5.81
CA SER A 15 19.96 12.38 -5.80
C SER A 15 20.65 12.09 -7.14
N ASN A 16 20.38 12.87 -8.19
CA ASN A 16 20.91 12.71 -9.57
C ASN A 16 20.67 11.34 -10.23
N GLU A 17 20.03 10.41 -9.52
CA GLU A 17 19.54 9.13 -10.03
C GLU A 17 18.33 9.33 -10.94
N LYS A 18 18.21 8.49 -11.96
CA LYS A 18 17.01 8.51 -12.80
C LYS A 18 15.85 7.88 -12.05
N LEU A 19 14.79 8.64 -11.80
CA LEU A 19 13.68 8.18 -10.96
C LEU A 19 12.97 6.95 -11.51
N ASP A 20 12.96 6.74 -12.82
CA ASP A 20 12.41 5.54 -13.47
C ASP A 20 13.19 4.25 -13.14
N ARG A 21 14.38 4.37 -12.53
CA ARG A 21 15.19 3.24 -12.06
C ARG A 21 15.14 3.02 -10.55
N ILE A 22 14.31 3.78 -9.85
CA ILE A 22 14.18 3.72 -8.39
C ILE A 22 12.83 3.11 -8.04
N ARG A 23 12.85 2.12 -7.15
CA ARG A 23 11.66 1.61 -6.46
C ARG A 23 11.68 2.10 -5.02
N ILE A 24 10.62 2.78 -4.60
CA ILE A 24 10.46 3.34 -3.26
C ILE A 24 9.44 2.51 -2.49
N ILE A 25 9.84 2.02 -1.32
CA ILE A 25 8.96 1.26 -0.43
C ILE A 25 8.53 2.18 0.72
N VAL A 26 7.22 2.31 0.93
CA VAL A 26 6.62 3.15 1.98
C VAL A 26 5.85 2.31 3.00
N PRO A 27 5.67 2.78 4.25
CA PRO A 27 5.03 1.98 5.30
C PRO A 27 3.53 1.73 5.08
N SER A 28 2.86 2.51 4.24
CA SER A 28 1.43 2.34 3.97
C SER A 28 1.02 2.83 2.59
N ILE A 29 -0.11 2.33 2.09
CA ILE A 29 -0.71 2.78 0.83
C ILE A 29 -1.04 4.28 0.86
N ARG A 30 -1.45 4.81 2.02
CA ARG A 30 -1.72 6.26 2.18
C ARG A 30 -0.48 7.10 1.94
N ALA A 31 0.69 6.65 2.41
CA ALA A 31 1.96 7.35 2.23
C ALA A 31 2.35 7.48 0.74
N ILE A 32 1.94 6.54 -0.12
CA ILE A 32 2.14 6.63 -1.58
C ILE A 32 1.51 7.93 -2.11
N LYS A 33 0.25 8.20 -1.76
CA LYS A 33 -0.47 9.40 -2.21
C LYS A 33 0.26 10.66 -1.75
N PHE A 34 0.63 10.73 -0.47
CA PHE A 34 1.31 11.91 0.06
C PHE A 34 2.69 12.12 -0.56
N LEU A 35 3.46 11.06 -0.80
CA LEU A 35 4.77 11.17 -1.45
C LEU A 35 4.64 11.60 -2.92
N LYS A 36 3.64 11.10 -3.65
CA LYS A 36 3.34 11.56 -5.02
C LYS A 36 2.97 13.05 -5.04
N GLU A 37 2.15 13.51 -4.11
CA GLU A 37 1.82 14.94 -3.99
C GLU A 37 3.06 15.78 -3.62
N ALA A 38 3.93 15.27 -2.74
CA ALA A 38 5.20 15.92 -2.40
C ALA A 38 6.13 16.02 -3.62
N PHE A 39 6.25 14.97 -4.44
CA PHE A 39 6.98 15.05 -5.70
C PHE A 39 6.37 16.11 -6.63
N LYS A 40 5.05 16.06 -6.86
CA LYS A 40 4.35 16.99 -7.75
C LYS A 40 4.63 18.46 -7.41
N LYS A 41 4.67 18.81 -6.13
CA LYS A 41 4.96 20.19 -5.66
C LYS A 41 6.39 20.64 -5.95
N ASN A 42 7.35 19.72 -6.06
CA ASN A 42 8.77 20.02 -6.23
C ASN A 42 9.28 19.81 -7.67
N LEU A 43 8.46 19.24 -8.55
CA LEU A 43 8.81 18.99 -9.95
C LEU A 43 8.65 20.25 -10.81
N LYS A 44 9.73 20.63 -11.51
CA LYS A 44 9.73 21.74 -12.46
C LYS A 44 9.35 21.33 -13.89
N LYS A 45 9.41 20.02 -14.19
CA LYS A 45 9.11 19.45 -15.50
C LYS A 45 8.42 18.10 -15.33
N PRO A 46 7.60 17.67 -16.31
CA PRO A 46 7.10 16.30 -16.34
C PRO A 46 8.26 15.31 -16.40
N ILE A 47 8.18 14.26 -15.59
CA ILE A 47 9.14 13.15 -15.56
C ILE A 47 8.37 11.84 -15.36
N PHE A 48 9.02 10.72 -15.67
CA PHE A 48 8.55 9.42 -15.22
C PHE A 48 8.70 9.32 -13.70
N ALA A 49 7.62 8.98 -13.03
CA ALA A 49 7.61 8.78 -11.59
C ALA A 49 8.33 7.47 -11.24
N PRO A 50 9.01 7.39 -10.08
CA PRO A 50 9.50 6.12 -9.58
C PRO A 50 8.34 5.19 -9.28
N GLU A 51 8.63 3.89 -9.26
CA GLU A 51 7.68 2.92 -8.72
C GLU A 51 7.60 3.11 -7.20
N ILE A 52 6.39 3.32 -6.67
CA ILE A 52 6.17 3.53 -5.24
C ILE A 52 5.15 2.51 -4.76
N ILE A 53 5.59 1.60 -3.89
CA ILE A 53 4.79 0.50 -3.35
C ILE A 53 4.75 0.54 -1.82
N SER A 54 3.71 -0.03 -1.22
CA SER A 54 3.68 -0.21 0.23
C SER A 54 4.55 -1.39 0.63
N ILE A 55 4.98 -1.42 1.90
CA ILE A 55 5.67 -2.56 2.49
C ILE A 55 4.81 -3.84 2.42
N GLU A 56 3.49 -3.71 2.53
CA GLU A 56 2.54 -4.82 2.37
C GLU A 56 2.64 -5.42 0.96
N SER A 57 2.53 -4.61 -0.09
CA SER A 57 2.65 -5.08 -1.48
C SER A 57 4.04 -5.65 -1.78
N PHE A 58 5.09 -5.08 -1.20
CA PHE A 58 6.45 -5.60 -1.33
C PHE A 58 6.59 -7.00 -0.72
N ILE A 59 6.01 -7.23 0.47
CA ILE A 59 6.01 -8.54 1.12
C ILE A 59 5.17 -9.55 0.32
N GLU A 60 4.04 -9.15 -0.24
CA GLU A 60 3.22 -10.01 -1.11
C GLU A 60 4.00 -10.43 -2.37
N GLU A 61 4.71 -9.49 -3.02
CA GLU A 61 5.56 -9.77 -4.19
C GLU A 61 6.69 -10.74 -3.85
N LEU A 62 7.38 -10.54 -2.72
CA LEU A 62 8.49 -11.38 -2.28
C LEU A 62 8.06 -12.78 -1.85
N SER A 63 6.93 -12.89 -1.13
CA SER A 63 6.48 -14.16 -0.56
C SER A 63 5.65 -14.98 -1.54
N GLY A 64 5.07 -14.35 -2.57
CA GLY A 64 4.04 -14.97 -3.42
C GLY A 64 2.72 -15.23 -2.71
N ILE A 65 2.59 -14.82 -1.44
CA ILE A 65 1.39 -14.98 -0.63
C ILE A 65 0.56 -13.71 -0.76
N LYS A 66 -0.72 -13.86 -1.09
CA LYS A 66 -1.66 -12.75 -1.14
C LYS A 66 -2.50 -12.71 0.12
N LYS A 67 -2.77 -11.50 0.60
CA LYS A 67 -3.77 -11.30 1.64
C LYS A 67 -5.15 -11.68 1.14
N ILE A 68 -5.90 -12.43 1.94
CA ILE A 68 -7.32 -12.73 1.68
C ILE A 68 -8.10 -11.41 1.62
N ASN A 69 -8.98 -11.26 0.62
CA ASN A 69 -9.77 -10.06 0.53
C ASN A 69 -10.91 -10.07 1.56
N SER A 70 -11.47 -8.90 1.85
CA SER A 70 -12.51 -8.79 2.88
C SER A 70 -13.71 -9.68 2.58
N GLN A 71 -14.17 -9.76 1.33
CA GLN A 71 -15.34 -10.54 0.95
C GLN A 71 -15.15 -12.03 1.23
N GLU A 72 -14.02 -12.59 0.78
CA GLU A 72 -13.61 -13.97 1.06
C GLU A 72 -13.50 -14.22 2.56
N LEU A 73 -12.92 -13.28 3.30
CA LEU A 73 -12.76 -13.41 4.74
C LEU A 73 -14.11 -13.49 5.47
N HIS A 74 -15.14 -12.75 5.03
CA HIS A 74 -16.49 -12.87 5.59
C HIS A 74 -17.06 -14.27 5.41
N PHE A 75 -16.88 -14.88 4.23
CA PHE A 75 -17.33 -16.26 4.01
C PHE A 75 -16.57 -17.27 4.86
N VAL A 76 -15.25 -17.09 5.02
CA VAL A 76 -14.44 -17.92 5.92
C VAL A 76 -14.93 -17.81 7.36
N PHE A 77 -15.15 -16.59 7.85
CA PHE A 77 -15.67 -16.36 9.20
C PHE A 77 -17.06 -16.94 9.40
N TYR A 78 -17.96 -16.75 8.43
CA TYR A 78 -19.30 -17.33 8.50
C TYR A 78 -19.27 -18.87 8.49
N SER A 79 -18.38 -19.47 7.69
CA SER A 79 -18.17 -20.92 7.67
C SER A 79 -17.64 -21.44 9.01
N ILE A 80 -16.78 -20.69 9.69
CA ILE A 80 -16.29 -21.04 11.04
C ILE A 80 -17.42 -20.90 12.06
N TYR A 81 -18.21 -19.83 12.00
CA TYR A 81 -19.37 -19.61 12.85
C TYR A 81 -20.36 -20.79 12.75
N GLN A 82 -20.74 -21.20 11.54
CA GLN A 82 -21.63 -22.36 11.33
C GLN A 82 -21.07 -23.67 11.91
N LYS A 83 -19.75 -23.84 11.93
CA LYS A 83 -19.11 -25.05 12.49
C LYS A 83 -19.09 -25.06 14.02
N LEU A 84 -19.09 -23.88 14.64
CA LEU A 84 -18.88 -23.73 16.09
C LEU A 84 -20.16 -23.36 16.86
N THR A 85 -21.22 -22.95 16.18
CA THR A 85 -22.50 -22.56 16.78
C THR A 85 -23.56 -23.64 16.57
N PRO A 86 -24.33 -24.05 17.60
CA PRO A 86 -25.46 -24.98 17.45
C PRO A 86 -26.48 -24.51 16.40
N VAL A 87 -27.08 -25.45 15.67
CA VAL A 87 -27.93 -25.15 14.50
C VAL A 87 -29.12 -24.24 14.83
N ASP A 88 -29.68 -24.39 16.04
CA ASP A 88 -30.79 -23.59 16.56
C ASP A 88 -30.40 -22.15 16.93
N GLU A 89 -29.10 -21.88 17.08
CA GLU A 89 -28.53 -20.56 17.36
C GLU A 89 -27.87 -19.93 16.12
N GLN A 90 -27.92 -20.59 14.97
CA GLN A 90 -27.32 -20.10 13.72
C GLN A 90 -28.20 -19.07 13.02
N ASN A 91 -27.61 -17.92 12.70
CA ASN A 91 -28.23 -16.93 11.82
C ASN A 91 -28.09 -17.35 10.35
N SER A 92 -29.18 -17.20 9.60
CA SER A 92 -29.17 -17.24 8.14
C SER A 92 -28.34 -16.08 7.57
N LEU A 93 -27.68 -16.32 6.44
CA LEU A 93 -26.92 -15.33 5.67
C LEU A 93 -27.79 -14.15 5.22
#